data_AF-A0A8J7DHL3-F1
#
_entry.id   AF-A0A8J7DHL3-F1
#
_cell.length_a   1.000
_cell.length_b   1.000
_cell.length_c   1.000
_cell.angle_alpha   90.00
_cell.angle_beta   90.00
_cell.angle_gamma   90.00
#
_symmetry.space_group_name_H-M   'P 1'
#
loop_
_entity.id
_entity.type
_entity.pdbx_description
1 polymer ?
#
loop_
_entity_poly.entity_id
_entity_poly.type
_entity_poly.pdbx_seq_one_letter_code
_entity_poly.pdbx_strand_id
1 'polypeptide(L)'
;MVLDQLPVSRVNARKTDAFDVYNSRFYEGSNPYLNTAAIAFDFALTGNHDPLPIETYVEAVSDRYPRLKERTYDSYAHLFAQVAAAVNQLDMGLHLQQCSVTHWGARCCIAVEALHGRTTRSVVFAVWDWFEAITQDQRFYIEDQIEIFQRMFRQSVYGGPTVYALLQTAQEKDIPTFYLWDEGLMQYGYGKKLVRGVATTFDTDSHLDSDFTTRKDDCKAFLSTLGFPIPTGEIVTTGQEALAAADRIGYPIAVKPVSGHKGEGVTAGVRDADELEAAFDRAVASVPEDETVRVIVEKSVTGSDFRILCVNGRFVAAMERQPASVTGDDLSTVGELINDANRAVDRSDTPTSPLGKIKVDDAMESYLAEQGFTLESVLDKGRTVYLRKVANLSAGGVSIDATPTIHPDNVILAQDIAQHFRLTCLGIDAITRDLSRSWKDGNFGILEINSAPGIYMHLRPSVGDRVDVTSPILETFFPAETSARIPIMTFNRLSMRDLQELVDHILLQHPNWVIGAVCREGVLINRAEKNLSTDYNANVRNLLRNPKLDMLIAEYRGDVFEHEGVFYSGSDMVVLENPTETETILTRDVFPYSTIIVREGDNISIRREGLIEQYRLGGGEPFSRVYLKEIGTILS
;
A
#
# COMPACT_ATOMS: atom_id res chain seq x y z
N MET A 1 26.76 -26.93 -24.02
CA MET A 1 28.20 -27.08 -23.70
C MET A 1 28.27 -27.22 -22.19
N VAL A 2 28.79 -28.35 -21.71
CA VAL A 2 28.79 -28.77 -20.30
C VAL A 2 29.60 -27.74 -19.49
N LEU A 3 28.94 -27.04 -18.57
CA LEU A 3 29.59 -26.11 -17.64
C LEU A 3 30.15 -26.95 -16.48
N ASP A 4 31.48 -26.94 -16.36
CA ASP A 4 32.21 -27.63 -15.31
C ASP A 4 31.76 -27.18 -13.92
N GLN A 5 31.37 -28.18 -13.13
CA GLN A 5 31.05 -28.11 -11.71
C GLN A 5 32.30 -27.70 -10.92
N LEU A 6 32.39 -26.44 -10.52
CA LEU A 6 33.14 -26.13 -9.31
C LEU A 6 32.31 -26.62 -8.13
N PRO A 7 32.85 -27.42 -7.20
CA PRO A 7 32.13 -27.83 -6.01
C PRO A 7 31.90 -26.59 -5.16
N VAL A 8 30.73 -25.98 -5.27
CA VAL A 8 30.29 -24.99 -4.30
C VAL A 8 30.18 -25.74 -2.99
N SER A 9 31.01 -25.37 -2.01
CA SER A 9 30.87 -25.89 -0.65
C SER A 9 29.45 -25.57 -0.17
N ARG A 10 28.64 -26.58 0.17
CA ARG A 10 27.30 -26.39 0.74
C ARG A 10 27.33 -25.30 1.79
N VAL A 11 26.50 -24.28 1.60
CA VAL A 11 26.40 -23.18 2.55
C VAL A 11 25.20 -23.41 3.45
N ASN A 12 24.02 -23.67 2.88
CA ASN A 12 22.79 -23.91 3.63
C ASN A 12 22.20 -25.31 3.41
N ALA A 13 22.47 -25.94 2.25
CA ALA A 13 21.89 -27.23 1.88
C ALA A 13 22.15 -28.35 2.89
N ARG A 14 21.09 -29.13 3.17
CA ARG A 14 21.17 -30.37 3.94
C ARG A 14 21.92 -31.43 3.13
N LYS A 15 22.29 -32.53 3.78
CA LYS A 15 22.97 -33.64 3.10
C LYS A 15 22.13 -34.30 2.00
N THR A 16 20.83 -34.20 2.11
CA THR A 16 19.82 -34.79 1.22
C THR A 16 19.44 -33.88 0.05
N ASP A 17 19.84 -32.62 0.07
CA ASP A 17 19.29 -31.62 -0.86
C ASP A 17 20.03 -31.66 -2.20
N ALA A 18 19.27 -31.57 -3.30
CA ALA A 18 19.79 -31.46 -4.67
C ALA A 18 20.19 -30.01 -5.02
N PHE A 19 19.53 -29.02 -4.41
CA PHE A 19 19.75 -27.59 -4.61
C PHE A 19 20.29 -26.93 -3.34
N ASP A 20 21.01 -25.81 -3.49
CA ASP A 20 21.42 -24.93 -2.40
C ASP A 20 21.01 -23.49 -2.72
N VAL A 21 20.46 -22.81 -1.72
CA VAL A 21 20.10 -21.38 -1.78
C VAL A 21 20.88 -20.65 -0.71
N TYR A 22 21.74 -19.70 -1.11
CA TYR A 22 22.63 -19.01 -0.18
C TYR A 22 22.95 -17.58 -0.62
N ASN A 23 23.71 -16.85 0.20
CA ASN A 23 24.06 -15.43 -0.04
C ASN A 23 22.83 -14.52 -0.30
N SER A 24 21.70 -14.81 0.34
CA SER A 24 20.48 -14.03 0.15
C SER A 24 20.62 -12.59 0.65
N ARG A 25 20.24 -11.62 -0.18
CA ARG A 25 20.27 -10.19 0.13
C ARG A 25 18.99 -9.50 -0.33
N PHE A 26 18.55 -8.52 0.45
CA PHE A 26 17.45 -7.62 0.09
C PHE A 26 18.01 -6.30 -0.44
N TYR A 27 17.50 -5.87 -1.59
CA TYR A 27 17.76 -4.57 -2.19
C TYR A 27 16.48 -3.73 -2.08
N GLU A 28 16.61 -2.49 -1.57
CA GLU A 28 15.48 -1.56 -1.40
C GLU A 28 15.04 -0.90 -2.71
N GLY A 29 15.87 -0.95 -3.76
CA GLY A 29 15.61 -0.35 -5.06
C GLY A 29 16.32 -1.07 -6.21
N SER A 30 16.65 -0.32 -7.26
CA SER A 30 17.33 -0.86 -8.44
C SER A 30 18.66 -1.50 -8.06
N ASN A 31 18.96 -2.65 -8.63
CA ASN A 31 20.10 -3.49 -8.25
C ASN A 31 20.68 -4.19 -9.49
N PRO A 32 21.81 -4.90 -9.39
CA PRO A 32 22.42 -5.52 -10.57
C PRO A 32 21.47 -6.41 -11.38
N TYR A 33 20.47 -7.01 -10.73
CA TYR A 33 19.61 -8.04 -11.31
C TYR A 33 18.24 -7.53 -11.78
N LEU A 34 17.68 -6.52 -11.10
CA LEU A 34 16.34 -5.97 -11.35
C LEU A 34 16.32 -4.45 -11.15
N ASN A 35 15.43 -3.75 -11.87
CA ASN A 35 15.20 -2.30 -11.72
C ASN A 35 14.23 -1.96 -10.57
N THR A 36 14.00 -2.90 -9.66
CA THR A 36 13.05 -2.78 -8.56
C THR A 36 13.61 -3.47 -7.32
N ALA A 37 13.03 -3.18 -6.16
CA ALA A 37 13.35 -3.86 -4.91
C ALA A 37 13.23 -5.38 -5.07
N ALA A 38 14.21 -6.12 -4.55
CA ALA A 38 14.31 -7.55 -4.80
C ALA A 38 15.03 -8.30 -3.68
N ILE A 39 14.71 -9.58 -3.53
CA ILE A 39 15.56 -10.55 -2.86
C ILE A 39 16.40 -11.25 -3.92
N ALA A 40 17.73 -11.06 -3.89
CA ALA A 40 18.67 -11.80 -4.73
C ALA A 40 19.41 -12.86 -3.92
N PHE A 41 19.68 -14.01 -4.51
CA PHE A 41 20.34 -15.14 -3.87
C PHE A 41 21.05 -16.02 -4.89
N ASP A 42 22.14 -16.65 -4.45
CA ASP A 42 22.83 -17.67 -5.24
C ASP A 42 22.02 -18.97 -5.19
N PHE A 43 21.91 -19.63 -6.35
CA PHE A 43 21.26 -20.91 -6.55
C PHE A 43 22.22 -21.87 -7.24
N ALA A 44 22.42 -23.06 -6.66
CA ALA A 44 23.34 -24.05 -7.22
C ALA A 44 22.85 -25.48 -7.02
N LEU A 45 23.35 -26.39 -7.86
CA LEU A 45 23.23 -27.83 -7.62
C LEU A 45 24.29 -28.26 -6.60
N THR A 46 23.92 -29.10 -5.64
CA THR A 46 24.85 -29.56 -4.59
C THR A 46 25.79 -30.68 -5.07
N GLY A 47 25.39 -31.40 -6.12
CA GLY A 47 26.09 -32.59 -6.61
C GLY A 47 26.00 -33.83 -5.71
N ASN A 48 25.25 -33.79 -4.59
CA ASN A 48 25.10 -34.93 -3.68
C ASN A 48 23.88 -35.81 -4.00
N HIS A 49 22.84 -35.21 -4.56
CA HIS A 49 21.66 -35.89 -5.06
C HIS A 49 21.35 -35.35 -6.45
N ASP A 50 21.06 -36.25 -7.39
CA ASP A 50 20.70 -35.83 -8.73
C ASP A 50 19.27 -35.23 -8.70
N PRO A 51 19.05 -34.04 -9.27
CA PRO A 51 17.71 -33.51 -9.45
C PRO A 51 16.93 -34.37 -10.44
N LEU A 52 15.60 -34.39 -10.30
CA LEU A 52 14.71 -34.99 -11.30
C LEU A 52 14.71 -34.17 -12.59
N PRO A 53 14.19 -34.68 -13.72
CA PRO A 53 13.99 -33.86 -14.92
C PRO A 53 13.13 -32.62 -14.61
N ILE A 54 13.43 -31.49 -15.27
CA ILE A 54 12.71 -30.21 -15.08
C ILE A 54 11.20 -30.41 -15.26
N GLU A 55 10.79 -31.23 -16.22
CA GLU A 55 9.39 -31.52 -16.54
C GLU A 55 8.64 -32.12 -15.35
N THR A 56 9.31 -32.91 -14.51
CA THR A 56 8.72 -33.48 -13.29
C THR A 56 8.40 -32.40 -12.26
N TYR A 57 9.31 -31.43 -12.07
CA TYR A 57 9.03 -30.28 -11.21
C TYR A 57 7.91 -29.43 -11.79
N VAL A 58 7.93 -29.16 -13.10
CA VAL A 58 6.86 -28.38 -13.78
C VAL A 58 5.50 -29.04 -13.56
N GLU A 59 5.39 -30.36 -13.73
CA GLU A 59 4.15 -31.08 -13.50
C GLU A 59 3.66 -30.92 -12.06
N ALA A 60 4.53 -31.15 -11.07
CA ALA A 60 4.18 -31.04 -9.66
C ALA A 60 3.75 -29.63 -9.22
N VAL A 61 4.43 -28.58 -9.69
CA VAL A 61 4.07 -27.19 -9.32
C VAL A 61 2.86 -26.67 -10.10
N SER A 62 2.58 -27.22 -11.28
CA SER A 62 1.49 -26.78 -12.14
C SER A 62 0.10 -27.19 -11.63
N ASP A 63 0.02 -28.17 -10.73
CA ASP A 63 -1.23 -28.51 -10.04
C ASP A 63 -1.83 -27.28 -9.32
N ARG A 64 -0.96 -26.43 -8.76
CA ARG A 64 -1.35 -25.15 -8.13
C ARG A 64 -1.22 -23.96 -9.06
N TYR A 65 -0.18 -23.93 -9.90
CA TYR A 65 0.11 -22.81 -10.80
C TYR A 65 0.07 -23.23 -12.27
N PRO A 66 -1.11 -23.43 -12.88
CA PRO A 66 -1.25 -24.00 -14.23
C PRO A 66 -0.49 -23.27 -15.33
N ARG A 67 -0.33 -21.94 -15.19
CA ARG A 67 0.41 -21.10 -16.15
C ARG A 67 1.88 -21.48 -16.30
N LEU A 68 2.47 -22.16 -15.31
CA LEU A 68 3.85 -22.62 -15.40
C LEU A 68 4.02 -23.74 -16.45
N LYS A 69 2.98 -24.54 -16.70
CA LYS A 69 2.99 -25.59 -17.74
C LYS A 69 3.00 -25.03 -19.16
N GLU A 70 2.60 -23.77 -19.35
CA GLU A 70 2.52 -23.11 -20.65
C GLU A 70 3.89 -22.60 -21.15
N ARG A 71 4.94 -22.73 -20.34
CA ARG A 71 6.28 -22.20 -20.61
C ARG A 71 7.33 -23.30 -20.68
N THR A 72 8.43 -23.02 -21.36
CA THR A 72 9.63 -23.87 -21.37
C THR A 72 10.72 -23.24 -20.50
N TYR A 73 11.49 -24.08 -19.81
CA TYR A 73 12.50 -23.64 -18.87
C TYR A 73 13.87 -24.18 -19.25
N ASP A 74 14.82 -23.29 -19.52
CA ASP A 74 16.16 -23.66 -19.97
C ASP A 74 17.07 -24.16 -18.85
N SER A 75 16.67 -24.00 -17.58
CA SER A 75 17.41 -24.47 -16.40
C SER A 75 16.52 -24.58 -15.16
N TYR A 76 16.99 -25.32 -14.15
CA TYR A 76 16.34 -25.36 -12.83
C TYR A 76 16.24 -23.98 -12.18
N ALA A 77 17.25 -23.12 -12.38
CA ALA A 77 17.23 -21.75 -11.87
C ALA A 77 16.12 -20.91 -12.51
N HIS A 78 15.89 -21.08 -13.83
CA HIS A 78 14.79 -20.41 -14.52
C HIS A 78 13.44 -20.89 -13.99
N LEU A 79 13.24 -22.20 -13.82
CA LEU A 79 12.02 -22.72 -13.21
C LEU A 79 11.83 -22.21 -11.78
N PHE A 80 12.88 -22.28 -10.95
CA PHE A 80 12.85 -21.82 -9.56
C PHE A 80 12.46 -20.35 -9.45
N ALA A 81 13.06 -19.48 -10.27
CA ALA A 81 12.75 -18.05 -10.28
C ALA A 81 11.26 -17.79 -10.59
N GLN A 82 10.69 -18.51 -11.56
CA GLN A 82 9.30 -18.36 -11.97
C GLN A 82 8.32 -18.93 -10.92
N VAL A 83 8.65 -20.05 -10.28
CA VAL A 83 7.87 -20.59 -9.15
C VAL A 83 7.92 -19.62 -7.97
N ALA A 84 9.11 -19.12 -7.61
CA ALA A 84 9.28 -18.16 -6.53
C ALA A 84 8.48 -16.88 -6.78
N ALA A 85 8.52 -16.32 -7.99
CA ALA A 85 7.71 -15.16 -8.36
C ALA A 85 6.19 -15.45 -8.28
N ALA A 86 5.75 -16.63 -8.71
CA ALA A 86 4.34 -17.03 -8.62
C ALA A 86 3.87 -17.17 -7.16
N VAL A 87 4.63 -17.89 -6.32
CA VAL A 87 4.32 -18.06 -4.89
C VAL A 87 4.40 -16.73 -4.14
N ASN A 88 5.30 -15.81 -4.55
CA ASN A 88 5.46 -14.51 -3.92
C ASN A 88 4.25 -13.56 -4.09
N GLN A 89 3.29 -13.91 -4.96
CA GLN A 89 2.00 -13.22 -5.04
C GLN A 89 1.04 -13.61 -3.90
N LEU A 90 1.39 -14.65 -3.13
CA LEU A 90 0.74 -15.13 -1.90
C LEU A 90 -0.74 -15.49 -2.04
N ASP A 91 -1.25 -15.65 -3.27
CA ASP A 91 -2.68 -15.73 -3.56
C ASP A 91 -3.48 -14.55 -2.99
N MET A 92 -2.80 -13.41 -2.87
CA MET A 92 -3.36 -12.14 -2.42
C MET A 92 -3.40 -11.14 -3.57
N GLY A 93 -3.35 -11.58 -4.84
CA GLY A 93 -3.36 -10.67 -5.99
C GLY A 93 -2.27 -9.59 -5.95
N LEU A 94 -1.11 -9.89 -5.35
CA LEU A 94 -0.01 -8.94 -5.30
C LEU A 94 0.66 -8.84 -6.69
N HIS A 95 0.99 -7.63 -7.10
CA HIS A 95 1.64 -7.31 -8.38
C HIS A 95 3.16 -7.44 -8.27
N LEU A 96 3.64 -8.60 -7.83
CA LEU A 96 5.07 -8.93 -7.69
C LEU A 96 5.41 -10.04 -8.70
N GLN A 97 5.79 -9.66 -9.91
CA GLN A 97 5.93 -10.60 -11.04
C GLN A 97 7.34 -10.63 -11.62
N GLN A 98 8.19 -9.67 -11.28
CA GLN A 98 9.52 -9.60 -11.86
C GLN A 98 10.46 -10.59 -11.18
N CYS A 99 11.19 -11.34 -12.00
CA CYS A 99 12.31 -12.14 -11.56
C CYS A 99 13.38 -12.16 -12.66
N SER A 100 14.63 -12.38 -12.27
CA SER A 100 15.73 -12.56 -13.23
C SER A 100 16.66 -13.68 -12.79
N VAL A 101 17.36 -14.24 -13.77
CA VAL A 101 18.40 -15.26 -13.57
C VAL A 101 19.66 -14.75 -14.25
N THR A 102 20.73 -14.58 -13.49
CA THR A 102 22.03 -14.08 -13.97
C THR A 102 23.09 -15.14 -13.76
N HIS A 103 23.88 -15.42 -14.80
CA HIS A 103 24.93 -16.44 -14.78
C HIS A 103 26.33 -15.78 -14.74
N TRP A 104 27.15 -16.21 -13.77
CA TRP A 104 28.55 -15.79 -13.63
C TRP A 104 29.47 -17.02 -13.59
N GLY A 105 29.89 -17.47 -14.77
CA GLY A 105 30.63 -18.72 -14.91
C GLY A 105 29.81 -19.90 -14.39
N ALA A 106 30.28 -20.54 -13.32
CA ALA A 106 29.59 -21.67 -12.66
C ALA A 106 28.56 -21.24 -11.60
N ARG A 107 28.45 -19.95 -11.28
CA ARG A 107 27.48 -19.43 -10.29
C ARG A 107 26.23 -18.91 -10.99
N CYS A 108 25.08 -19.13 -10.36
CA CYS A 108 23.80 -18.63 -10.83
C CYS A 108 23.17 -17.82 -9.71
N CYS A 109 22.79 -16.58 -10.00
CA CYS A 109 22.06 -15.72 -9.07
C CYS A 109 20.63 -15.52 -9.58
N ILE A 110 19.66 -15.68 -8.68
CA ILE A 110 18.24 -15.44 -8.93
C ILE A 110 17.85 -14.19 -8.14
N ALA A 111 17.13 -13.27 -8.78
CA ALA A 111 16.48 -12.16 -8.10
C ALA A 111 14.96 -12.24 -8.27
N VAL A 112 14.22 -12.04 -7.18
CA VAL A 112 12.74 -12.02 -7.15
C VAL A 112 12.30 -10.69 -6.57
N GLU A 113 11.41 -9.98 -7.28
CA GLU A 113 10.82 -8.72 -6.84
C GLU A 113 10.22 -8.84 -5.43
N ALA A 114 10.50 -7.85 -4.58
CA ALA A 114 10.20 -7.94 -3.16
C ALA A 114 9.74 -6.59 -2.61
N LEU A 115 8.49 -6.53 -2.14
CA LEU A 115 8.00 -5.39 -1.36
C LEU A 115 8.35 -5.52 0.13
N HIS A 116 8.20 -6.73 0.69
CA HIS A 116 8.60 -7.04 2.06
C HIS A 116 9.67 -8.14 2.05
N GLY A 117 10.92 -7.76 2.34
CA GLY A 117 12.07 -8.66 2.26
C GLY A 117 11.94 -9.91 3.13
N ARG A 118 11.37 -9.80 4.34
CA ARG A 118 11.18 -10.95 5.23
C ARG A 118 10.17 -11.96 4.68
N THR A 119 9.06 -11.50 4.11
CA THR A 119 8.07 -12.39 3.49
C THR A 119 8.66 -13.06 2.25
N THR A 120 9.26 -12.28 1.35
CA THR A 120 9.82 -12.80 0.08
C THR A 120 10.94 -13.81 0.35
N ARG A 121 11.81 -13.55 1.34
CA ARG A 121 12.83 -14.50 1.77
C ARG A 121 12.22 -15.81 2.26
N SER A 122 11.14 -15.76 3.02
CA SER A 122 10.44 -16.96 3.51
C SER A 122 9.82 -17.77 2.37
N VAL A 123 9.26 -17.08 1.37
CA VAL A 123 8.79 -17.69 0.12
C VAL A 123 9.91 -18.43 -0.60
N VAL A 124 11.08 -17.79 -0.78
CA VAL A 124 12.24 -18.42 -1.44
C VAL A 124 12.65 -19.72 -0.73
N PHE A 125 12.75 -19.73 0.60
CA PHE A 125 13.09 -20.93 1.36
C PHE A 125 12.01 -22.02 1.27
N ALA A 126 10.72 -21.66 1.29
CA ALA A 126 9.66 -22.65 1.13
C ALA A 126 9.58 -23.25 -0.28
N VAL A 127 9.87 -22.45 -1.32
CA VAL A 127 9.97 -22.97 -2.70
C VAL A 127 11.17 -23.92 -2.82
N TRP A 128 12.27 -23.63 -2.14
CA TRP A 128 13.39 -24.55 -2.06
C TRP A 128 13.02 -25.86 -1.36
N ASP A 129 12.42 -25.80 -0.17
CA ASP A 129 11.94 -27.02 0.51
C ASP A 129 10.91 -27.79 -0.33
N TRP A 130 10.08 -27.10 -1.10
CA TRP A 130 9.12 -27.74 -2.02
C TRP A 130 9.83 -28.48 -3.15
N PHE A 131 10.85 -27.88 -3.77
CA PHE A 131 11.67 -28.55 -4.78
C PHE A 131 12.38 -29.78 -4.19
N GLU A 132 12.93 -29.69 -2.99
CA GLU A 132 13.55 -30.84 -2.33
C GLU A 132 12.56 -31.95 -2.03
N ALA A 133 11.34 -31.60 -1.59
CA ALA A 133 10.28 -32.58 -1.38
C ALA A 133 9.89 -33.29 -2.68
N ILE A 134 9.81 -32.58 -3.81
CA ILE A 134 9.58 -33.20 -5.12
C ILE A 134 10.71 -34.17 -5.47
N THR A 135 11.97 -33.76 -5.29
CA THR A 135 13.15 -34.62 -5.54
C THR A 135 13.12 -35.91 -4.71
N GLN A 136 12.64 -35.82 -3.48
CA GLN A 136 12.63 -36.91 -2.51
C GLN A 136 11.31 -37.71 -2.48
N ASP A 137 10.37 -37.42 -3.38
CA ASP A 137 9.01 -37.99 -3.41
C ASP A 137 8.29 -37.87 -2.04
N GLN A 138 8.44 -36.70 -1.41
CA GLN A 138 7.82 -36.36 -0.13
C GLN A 138 6.67 -35.38 -0.33
N ARG A 139 5.67 -35.49 0.53
CA ARG A 139 4.53 -34.58 0.53
C ARG A 139 4.92 -33.24 1.16
N PHE A 140 4.66 -32.15 0.44
CA PHE A 140 4.85 -30.79 0.91
C PHE A 140 3.57 -29.98 0.73
N TYR A 141 3.10 -29.34 1.79
CA TYR A 141 1.88 -28.54 1.79
C TYR A 141 2.26 -27.07 1.64
N ILE A 142 2.41 -26.61 0.39
CA ILE A 142 2.76 -25.21 0.11
C ILE A 142 1.65 -24.25 0.56
N GLU A 143 0.40 -24.71 0.58
CA GLU A 143 -0.78 -23.99 1.06
C GLU A 143 -0.60 -23.49 2.50
N ASP A 144 -0.17 -24.39 3.40
CA ASP A 144 0.03 -24.08 4.81
C ASP A 144 1.13 -23.01 4.99
N GLN A 145 2.16 -23.05 4.15
CA GLN A 145 3.23 -22.04 4.13
C GLN A 145 2.71 -20.70 3.63
N ILE A 146 1.91 -20.70 2.56
CA ILE A 146 1.30 -19.48 2.00
C ILE A 146 0.45 -18.79 3.06
N GLU A 147 -0.38 -19.51 3.84
CA GLU A 147 -1.17 -18.89 4.91
C GLU A 147 -0.31 -18.14 5.96
N ILE A 148 0.86 -18.71 6.31
CA ILE A 148 1.83 -18.06 7.20
C ILE A 148 2.37 -16.79 6.54
N PHE A 149 2.76 -16.87 5.27
CA PHE A 149 3.32 -15.74 4.53
C PHE A 149 2.32 -14.62 4.32
N GLN A 150 1.05 -14.95 4.05
CA GLN A 150 -0.04 -14.00 3.98
C GLN A 150 -0.19 -13.25 5.31
N ARG A 151 -0.16 -13.97 6.44
CA ARG A 151 -0.21 -13.35 7.79
C ARG A 151 0.97 -12.42 8.03
N MET A 152 2.18 -12.87 7.69
CA MET A 152 3.39 -12.05 7.79
C MET A 152 3.30 -10.77 6.94
N PHE A 153 2.78 -10.87 5.70
CA PHE A 153 2.60 -9.71 4.84
C PHE A 153 1.53 -8.75 5.38
N ARG A 154 0.38 -9.25 5.83
CA ARG A 154 -0.69 -8.44 6.45
C ARG A 154 -0.21 -7.66 7.68
N GLN A 155 0.68 -8.25 8.47
CA GLN A 155 1.29 -7.62 9.64
C GLN A 155 2.43 -6.66 9.29
N SER A 156 2.88 -6.66 8.04
CA SER A 156 3.87 -5.70 7.56
C SER A 156 3.24 -4.33 7.31
N VAL A 157 4.09 -3.33 7.17
CA VAL A 157 3.72 -1.93 6.87
C VAL A 157 3.02 -1.77 5.52
N TYR A 158 3.17 -2.75 4.62
CA TYR A 158 2.57 -2.80 3.30
C TYR A 158 1.28 -3.62 3.24
N GLY A 159 0.94 -4.31 4.33
CA GLY A 159 -0.18 -5.25 4.39
C GLY A 159 -1.55 -4.59 4.49
N GLY A 160 -1.63 -3.29 4.73
CA GLY A 160 -2.91 -2.57 4.79
C GLY A 160 -3.53 -2.42 3.39
N PRO A 161 -4.82 -2.73 3.17
CA PRO A 161 -5.46 -2.67 1.84
C PRO A 161 -5.39 -1.28 1.20
N THR A 162 -5.61 -0.22 1.98
CA THR A 162 -5.47 1.17 1.53
C THR A 162 -4.03 1.51 1.14
N VAL A 163 -3.05 1.10 1.97
CA VAL A 163 -1.63 1.39 1.73
C VAL A 163 -1.17 0.67 0.47
N TYR A 164 -1.50 -0.61 0.33
CA TYR A 164 -1.14 -1.40 -0.84
C TYR A 164 -1.74 -0.84 -2.13
N ALA A 165 -3.00 -0.40 -2.10
CA ALA A 165 -3.65 0.20 -3.26
C ALA A 165 -3.01 1.53 -3.70
N LEU A 166 -2.62 2.38 -2.73
CA LEU A 166 -1.90 3.61 -3.02
C LEU A 166 -0.50 3.33 -3.58
N LEU A 167 0.21 2.33 -3.04
CA LEU A 167 1.51 1.89 -3.55
C LEU A 167 1.42 1.39 -4.99
N GLN A 168 0.42 0.58 -5.31
CA GLN A 168 0.19 0.12 -6.67
C GLN A 168 -0.02 1.31 -7.62
N THR A 169 -0.88 2.25 -7.23
CA THR A 169 -1.16 3.43 -8.07
C THR A 169 0.07 4.33 -8.20
N ALA A 170 0.87 4.45 -7.15
CA ALA A 170 2.14 5.18 -7.20
C ALA A 170 3.12 4.53 -8.19
N GLN A 171 3.25 3.20 -8.16
CA GLN A 171 4.07 2.46 -9.12
C GLN A 171 3.58 2.63 -10.57
N GLU A 172 2.25 2.55 -10.79
CA GLU A 172 1.64 2.77 -12.12
C GLU A 172 1.88 4.19 -12.67
N LYS A 173 2.04 5.18 -11.78
CA LYS A 173 2.29 6.59 -12.11
C LYS A 173 3.76 7.01 -12.00
N ASP A 174 4.68 6.05 -11.85
CA ASP A 174 6.11 6.28 -11.63
C ASP A 174 6.45 7.27 -10.48
N ILE A 175 5.61 7.26 -9.43
CA ILE A 175 5.82 8.04 -8.22
C ILE A 175 6.75 7.23 -7.29
N PRO A 176 7.93 7.75 -6.93
CA PRO A 176 8.81 7.03 -6.01
C PRO A 176 8.19 6.87 -4.63
N THR A 177 8.30 5.67 -4.05
CA THR A 177 7.75 5.41 -2.72
C THR A 177 8.68 4.57 -1.87
N PHE A 178 8.78 4.89 -0.59
CA PHE A 178 9.49 4.08 0.40
C PHE A 178 8.94 4.32 1.80
N TYR A 179 9.11 3.34 2.68
CA TYR A 179 8.64 3.43 4.06
C TYR A 179 9.70 4.07 4.97
N LEU A 180 9.27 4.99 5.84
CA LEU A 180 10.10 5.61 6.86
C LEU A 180 9.93 4.86 8.18
N TRP A 181 10.80 3.89 8.42
CA TRP A 181 10.72 2.98 9.57
C TRP A 181 10.67 3.70 10.93
N ASP A 182 11.47 4.74 11.11
CA ASP A 182 11.52 5.50 12.36
C ASP A 182 10.29 6.39 12.57
N GLU A 183 9.63 6.81 11.49
CA GLU A 183 8.47 7.72 11.51
C GLU A 183 7.13 6.98 11.47
N GLY A 184 7.12 5.71 11.05
CA GLY A 184 5.91 4.91 10.96
C GLY A 184 5.00 5.27 9.78
N LEU A 185 5.55 5.81 8.69
CA LEU A 185 4.76 6.35 7.57
C LEU A 185 5.40 6.10 6.20
N MET A 186 4.59 6.20 5.14
CA MET A 186 5.05 6.13 3.75
C MET A 186 5.48 7.51 3.27
N GLN A 187 6.59 7.59 2.54
CA GLN A 187 6.94 8.76 1.73
C GLN A 187 6.64 8.49 0.25
N TYR A 188 6.02 9.45 -0.41
CA TYR A 188 5.79 9.54 -1.84
C TYR A 188 6.61 10.72 -2.39
N GLY A 189 7.31 10.51 -3.50
CA GLY A 189 8.18 11.51 -4.10
C GLY A 189 9.45 11.82 -3.30
N TYR A 190 10.25 12.74 -3.84
CA TYR A 190 11.58 13.07 -3.34
C TYR A 190 11.77 14.54 -3.02
N GLY A 191 12.58 14.81 -2.00
CA GLY A 191 13.06 16.16 -1.69
C GLY A 191 11.92 17.15 -1.46
N LYS A 192 11.99 18.33 -2.06
CA LYS A 192 10.93 19.35 -1.99
C LYS A 192 9.57 18.91 -2.57
N LYS A 193 9.51 17.79 -3.28
CA LYS A 193 8.30 17.20 -3.84
C LYS A 193 7.74 16.09 -2.96
N LEU A 194 8.39 15.76 -1.85
CA LEU A 194 7.91 14.70 -0.97
C LEU A 194 6.53 15.02 -0.39
N VAL A 195 5.72 13.97 -0.23
CA VAL A 195 4.51 13.95 0.59
C VAL A 195 4.60 12.71 1.46
N ARG A 196 4.20 12.83 2.73
CA ARG A 196 4.28 11.74 3.70
C ARG A 196 2.89 11.41 4.21
N GLY A 197 2.60 10.14 4.43
CA GLY A 197 1.27 9.76 4.89
C GLY A 197 1.15 8.33 5.40
N VAL A 198 0.05 8.09 6.10
CA VAL A 198 -0.38 6.78 6.57
C VAL A 198 -1.80 6.55 6.02
N ALA A 199 -1.96 5.51 5.22
CA ALA A 199 -3.21 5.27 4.49
C ALA A 199 -3.65 6.53 3.70
N THR A 200 -4.79 7.13 4.03
CA THR A 200 -5.31 8.34 3.35
C THR A 200 -5.09 9.64 4.12
N THR A 201 -4.27 9.62 5.17
CA THR A 201 -3.90 10.82 5.94
C THR A 201 -2.50 11.24 5.57
N PHE A 202 -2.32 12.50 5.19
CA PHE A 202 -1.07 13.05 4.68
C PHE A 202 -0.55 14.20 5.55
N ASP A 203 0.74 14.51 5.45
CA ASP A 203 1.40 15.57 6.23
C ASP A 203 0.96 17.00 5.85
N THR A 204 0.19 17.13 4.77
CA THR A 204 -0.49 18.36 4.36
C THR A 204 -1.88 18.54 5.00
N ASP A 205 -2.43 17.49 5.62
CA ASP A 205 -3.75 17.54 6.25
C ASP A 205 -3.71 18.36 7.55
N SER A 206 -4.77 19.10 7.82
CA SER A 206 -4.91 19.84 9.08
C SER A 206 -5.10 18.85 10.23
N HIS A 207 -4.11 18.73 11.10
CA HIS A 207 -4.23 17.98 12.35
C HIS A 207 -5.45 18.44 13.17
N LEU A 208 -5.72 19.76 13.18
CA LEU A 208 -6.88 20.32 13.89
C LEU A 208 -8.20 19.80 13.31
N ASP A 209 -8.29 19.70 11.98
CA ASP A 209 -9.51 19.29 11.31
C ASP A 209 -9.69 17.77 11.45
N SER A 210 -8.59 17.02 11.35
CA SER A 210 -8.58 15.57 11.58
C SER A 210 -9.05 15.26 13.00
N ASP A 211 -8.45 15.89 14.01
CA ASP A 211 -8.87 15.75 15.41
C ASP A 211 -10.34 16.17 15.61
N PHE A 212 -10.75 17.28 15.00
CA PHE A 212 -12.12 17.77 15.08
C PHE A 212 -13.16 16.76 14.54
N THR A 213 -12.84 16.03 13.48
CA THR A 213 -13.75 14.97 12.96
C THR A 213 -13.92 13.78 13.93
N THR A 214 -12.95 13.53 14.82
CA THR A 214 -13.07 12.47 15.83
C THR A 214 -14.06 12.84 16.96
N ARG A 215 -14.27 14.15 17.20
CA ARG A 215 -15.21 14.68 18.18
C ARG A 215 -16.61 14.76 17.58
N LYS A 216 -17.29 13.62 17.51
CA LYS A 216 -18.56 13.44 16.79
C LYS A 216 -19.63 14.47 17.15
N ASP A 217 -19.75 14.79 18.43
CA ASP A 217 -20.70 15.77 18.96
C ASP A 217 -20.41 17.18 18.44
N ASP A 218 -19.17 17.64 18.57
CA ASP A 218 -18.77 18.98 18.14
C ASP A 218 -18.81 19.14 16.62
N CYS A 219 -18.33 18.13 15.89
CA CYS A 219 -18.39 18.11 14.43
C CYS A 219 -19.84 18.17 13.95
N LYS A 220 -20.74 17.39 14.58
CA LYS A 220 -22.16 17.39 14.25
C LYS A 220 -22.84 18.73 14.58
N ALA A 221 -22.50 19.35 15.71
CA ALA A 221 -23.00 20.68 16.07
C ALA A 221 -22.52 21.76 15.07
N PHE A 222 -21.28 21.66 14.60
CA PHE A 222 -20.74 22.52 13.55
C PHE A 222 -21.50 22.34 12.24
N LEU A 223 -21.71 21.10 11.78
CA LEU A 223 -22.49 20.83 10.57
C LEU A 223 -23.93 21.38 10.68
N SER A 224 -24.56 21.22 11.85
CA SER A 224 -25.88 21.80 12.15
C SER A 224 -25.90 23.32 12.03
N THR A 225 -24.88 23.99 12.59
CA THR A 225 -24.74 25.45 12.57
C THR A 225 -24.62 26.00 11.15
N LEU A 226 -24.00 25.22 10.25
CA LEU A 226 -23.88 25.55 8.82
C LEU A 226 -25.14 25.22 8.02
N GLY A 227 -26.14 24.58 8.63
CA GLY A 227 -27.41 24.21 7.98
C GLY A 227 -27.36 22.90 7.20
N PHE A 228 -26.35 22.06 7.42
CA PHE A 228 -26.27 20.75 6.78
C PHE A 228 -27.27 19.74 7.42
N PRO A 229 -27.81 18.80 6.63
CA PRO A 229 -28.83 17.86 7.10
C PRO A 229 -28.22 16.81 8.03
N ILE A 230 -28.37 17.01 9.34
CA ILE A 230 -27.99 16.06 10.39
C ILE A 230 -29.22 15.58 11.17
N PRO A 231 -29.21 14.37 11.75
CA PRO A 231 -30.27 13.95 12.67
C PRO A 231 -30.32 14.86 13.90
N THR A 232 -31.47 15.48 14.17
CA THR A 232 -31.67 16.33 15.36
C THR A 232 -31.53 15.51 16.63
N GLY A 233 -30.74 15.97 17.60
CA GLY A 233 -30.49 15.24 18.84
C GLY A 233 -29.84 16.07 19.92
N GLU A 234 -29.71 15.47 21.09
CA GLU A 234 -29.15 16.06 22.31
C GLU A 234 -28.16 15.11 22.98
N ILE A 235 -27.19 15.68 23.69
CA ILE A 235 -26.26 14.91 24.52
C ILE A 235 -26.84 14.87 25.93
N VAL A 236 -26.91 13.68 26.49
CA VAL A 236 -27.45 13.39 27.81
C VAL A 236 -26.45 12.56 28.61
N THR A 237 -26.52 12.69 29.93
CA THR A 237 -25.63 12.01 30.89
C THR A 237 -26.38 11.09 31.83
N THR A 238 -27.72 11.22 31.89
CA THR A 238 -28.58 10.39 32.74
C THR A 238 -29.78 9.85 31.95
N GLY A 239 -30.34 8.72 32.41
CA GLY A 239 -31.55 8.16 31.82
C GLY A 239 -32.76 9.10 31.88
N GLN A 240 -32.84 9.97 32.91
CA GLN A 240 -33.89 11.00 33.00
C GLN A 240 -33.74 12.06 31.92
N GLU A 241 -32.51 12.52 31.67
CA GLU A 241 -32.22 13.45 30.57
C GLU A 241 -32.51 12.78 29.22
N ALA A 242 -32.17 11.49 29.06
CA ALA A 242 -32.47 10.71 27.87
C ALA A 242 -33.97 10.65 27.59
N LEU A 243 -34.79 10.37 28.61
CA LEU A 243 -36.25 10.35 28.49
C LEU A 243 -36.80 11.73 28.12
N ALA A 244 -36.31 12.78 28.77
CA ALA A 244 -36.73 14.15 28.47
C ALA A 244 -36.33 14.59 27.05
N ALA A 245 -35.18 14.15 26.54
CA ALA A 245 -34.76 14.37 25.16
C ALA A 245 -35.63 13.58 24.18
N ALA A 246 -35.92 12.32 24.48
CA ALA A 246 -36.80 11.47 23.67
C ALA A 246 -38.21 12.06 23.53
N ASP A 247 -38.76 12.61 24.63
CA ASP A 247 -40.07 13.29 24.62
C ASP A 247 -40.08 14.54 23.73
N ARG A 248 -38.96 15.28 23.66
CA ARG A 248 -38.82 16.46 22.79
C ARG A 248 -38.62 16.09 21.32
N ILE A 249 -37.79 15.10 21.03
CA ILE A 249 -37.41 14.69 19.67
C ILE A 249 -38.51 13.84 19.02
N GLY A 250 -39.18 13.02 19.82
CA GLY A 250 -40.19 12.05 19.42
C GLY A 250 -39.61 10.78 18.81
N TYR A 251 -40.20 9.64 19.18
CA TYR A 251 -39.84 8.33 18.64
C TYR A 251 -40.13 8.19 17.11
N PRO A 252 -39.43 7.29 16.39
CA PRO A 252 -38.30 6.49 16.85
C PRO A 252 -37.02 7.33 16.98
N ILE A 253 -36.16 6.96 17.93
CA ILE A 253 -34.86 7.60 18.22
C ILE A 253 -33.71 6.60 18.10
N ALA A 254 -32.50 7.13 17.96
CA ALA A 254 -31.26 6.38 18.06
C ALA A 254 -30.51 6.85 19.32
N VAL A 255 -29.91 5.88 20.01
CA VAL A 255 -29.14 6.07 21.24
C VAL A 255 -27.73 5.54 20.99
N LYS A 256 -26.72 6.37 21.20
CA LYS A 256 -25.31 5.99 20.98
C LYS A 256 -24.37 6.70 21.94
N PRO A 257 -23.28 6.07 22.41
CA PRO A 257 -22.27 6.77 23.19
C PRO A 257 -21.58 7.85 22.34
N VAL A 258 -21.11 8.92 22.97
CA VAL A 258 -20.30 9.96 22.30
C VAL A 258 -18.92 9.39 21.94
N SER A 259 -18.30 8.68 22.87
CA SER A 259 -17.07 7.94 22.63
C SER A 259 -17.35 6.52 22.15
N GLY A 260 -16.42 5.95 21.38
CA GLY A 260 -16.55 4.60 20.84
C GLY A 260 -16.41 4.51 19.31
N HIS A 261 -15.92 3.36 18.85
CA HIS A 261 -15.68 3.06 17.44
C HIS A 261 -16.53 1.87 16.98
N LYS A 262 -16.69 1.71 15.66
CA LYS A 262 -17.30 0.52 15.02
C LYS A 262 -18.74 0.19 15.40
N GLY A 263 -19.48 1.13 16.00
CA GLY A 263 -20.91 0.97 16.31
C GLY A 263 -21.19 0.25 17.63
N GLU A 264 -20.19 0.09 18.51
CA GLU A 264 -20.41 -0.41 19.87
C GLU A 264 -21.33 0.54 20.66
N GLY A 265 -22.26 -0.02 21.44
CA GLY A 265 -23.24 0.74 22.21
C GLY A 265 -24.34 1.44 21.39
N VAL A 266 -24.35 1.32 20.06
CA VAL A 266 -25.36 1.97 19.21
C VAL A 266 -26.65 1.15 19.16
N THR A 267 -27.76 1.74 19.59
CA THR A 267 -29.12 1.22 19.39
C THR A 267 -29.91 2.18 18.50
N ALA A 268 -30.22 1.75 17.28
CA ALA A 268 -31.08 2.50 16.37
C ALA A 268 -32.54 2.05 16.46
N GLY A 269 -33.47 2.95 16.19
CA GLY A 269 -34.89 2.62 16.04
C GLY A 269 -35.62 2.31 17.34
N VAL A 270 -35.17 2.86 18.48
CA VAL A 270 -35.86 2.79 19.77
C VAL A 270 -37.23 3.43 19.64
N ARG A 271 -38.29 2.76 20.11
CA ARG A 271 -39.70 3.11 19.83
C ARG A 271 -40.48 3.63 21.03
N ASP A 272 -40.02 3.34 22.24
CA ASP A 272 -40.68 3.70 23.48
C ASP A 272 -39.67 3.85 24.64
N ALA A 273 -40.19 4.20 25.82
CA ALA A 273 -39.39 4.49 27.01
C ALA A 273 -38.69 3.24 27.58
N ASP A 274 -39.31 2.06 27.47
CA ASP A 274 -38.74 0.82 27.98
C ASP A 274 -37.55 0.39 27.10
N GLU A 275 -37.70 0.49 25.78
CA GLU A 275 -36.60 0.29 24.83
C GLU A 275 -35.49 1.33 25.03
N LEU A 276 -35.84 2.57 25.41
CA LEU A 276 -34.88 3.65 25.66
C LEU A 276 -34.01 3.37 26.88
N GLU A 277 -34.60 2.89 27.98
CA GLU A 277 -33.84 2.53 29.19
C GLU A 277 -32.78 1.47 28.88
N ALA A 278 -33.20 0.37 28.22
CA ALA A 278 -32.28 -0.68 27.81
C ALA A 278 -31.23 -0.20 26.80
N ALA A 279 -31.60 0.69 25.87
CA ALA A 279 -30.67 1.28 24.91
C ALA A 279 -29.63 2.19 25.58
N PHE A 280 -30.06 2.99 26.57
CA PHE A 280 -29.21 3.88 27.33
C PHE A 280 -28.21 3.09 28.17
N ASP A 281 -28.65 2.07 28.91
CA ASP A 281 -27.78 1.23 29.73
C ASP A 281 -26.69 0.54 28.89
N ARG A 282 -27.04 0.06 27.69
CA ARG A 282 -26.06 -0.50 26.75
C ARG A 282 -25.05 0.54 26.26
N ALA A 283 -25.50 1.76 25.97
CA ALA A 283 -24.61 2.84 25.58
C ALA A 283 -23.64 3.19 26.73
N VAL A 284 -24.14 3.31 27.96
CA VAL A 284 -23.32 3.57 29.16
C VAL A 284 -22.30 2.45 29.38
N ALA A 285 -22.71 1.19 29.29
CA ALA A 285 -21.82 0.04 29.49
C ALA A 285 -20.71 -0.06 28.44
N SER A 286 -20.86 0.60 27.29
CA SER A 286 -19.84 0.64 26.23
C SER A 286 -18.83 1.78 26.39
N VAL A 287 -19.09 2.74 27.29
CA VAL A 287 -18.15 3.83 27.56
C VAL A 287 -17.02 3.30 28.45
N PRO A 288 -15.74 3.57 28.14
CA PRO A 288 -14.61 3.18 28.99
C PRO A 288 -14.74 3.73 30.42
N GLU A 289 -14.30 2.95 31.42
CA GLU A 289 -14.42 3.32 32.84
C GLU A 289 -13.67 4.60 33.21
N ASP A 290 -12.66 5.00 32.44
CA ASP A 290 -11.86 6.20 32.62
C ASP A 290 -12.41 7.45 31.90
N GLU A 291 -13.54 7.31 31.19
CA GLU A 291 -14.18 8.40 30.45
C GLU A 291 -15.50 8.88 31.07
N THR A 292 -15.82 10.15 30.82
CA THR A 292 -17.12 10.71 31.21
C THR A 292 -18.22 10.14 30.32
N VAL A 293 -19.20 9.49 30.95
CA VAL A 293 -20.40 8.97 30.29
C VAL A 293 -21.17 10.11 29.62
N ARG A 294 -21.21 10.09 28.29
CA ARG A 294 -22.01 10.98 27.46
C ARG A 294 -22.69 10.15 26.37
N VAL A 295 -24.00 10.30 26.24
CA VAL A 295 -24.83 9.55 25.30
C VAL A 295 -25.59 10.52 24.42
N ILE A 296 -25.63 10.27 23.12
CA ILE A 296 -26.40 11.03 22.15
C ILE A 296 -27.76 10.35 21.99
N VAL A 297 -28.83 11.12 22.18
CA VAL A 297 -30.20 10.75 21.84
C VAL A 297 -30.64 11.60 20.65
N GLU A 298 -30.88 10.97 19.51
CA GLU A 298 -31.18 11.68 18.26
C GLU A 298 -32.31 11.03 17.46
N LYS A 299 -32.91 11.78 16.55
CA LYS A 299 -33.96 11.26 15.67
C LYS A 299 -33.39 10.11 14.83
N SER A 300 -34.07 8.97 14.83
CA SER A 300 -33.66 7.86 13.97
C SER A 300 -34.03 8.17 12.52
N VAL A 301 -33.04 8.13 11.63
CA VAL A 301 -33.26 8.19 10.18
C VAL A 301 -33.32 6.77 9.65
N THR A 302 -34.36 6.44 8.90
CA THR A 302 -34.51 5.12 8.28
C THR A 302 -33.91 5.14 6.88
N GLY A 303 -33.14 4.12 6.53
CA GLY A 303 -32.57 3.97 5.19
C GLY A 303 -31.36 3.07 5.16
N SER A 304 -30.70 3.03 4.00
CA SER A 304 -29.39 2.40 3.84
C SER A 304 -28.28 3.33 4.32
N ASP A 305 -27.17 2.72 4.74
CA ASP A 305 -25.93 3.41 5.11
C ASP A 305 -25.11 3.67 3.84
N PHE A 306 -24.72 4.92 3.63
CA PHE A 306 -23.84 5.32 2.54
C PHE A 306 -22.57 5.99 3.06
N ARG A 307 -21.45 5.70 2.40
CA ARG A 307 -20.23 6.50 2.46
C ARG A 307 -20.02 7.25 1.17
N ILE A 308 -19.97 8.57 1.27
CA ILE A 308 -19.62 9.48 0.18
C ILE A 308 -18.16 9.89 0.38
N LEU A 309 -17.32 9.71 -0.64
CA LEU A 309 -15.90 10.01 -0.60
C LEU A 309 -15.60 11.27 -1.40
N CYS A 310 -14.97 12.24 -0.73
CA CYS A 310 -14.41 13.43 -1.35
C CYS A 310 -12.88 13.40 -1.28
N VAL A 311 -12.23 13.77 -2.39
CA VAL A 311 -10.78 13.94 -2.48
C VAL A 311 -10.50 15.37 -2.94
N ASN A 312 -9.66 16.08 -2.19
CA ASN A 312 -9.30 17.47 -2.44
C ASN A 312 -10.52 18.37 -2.70
N GLY A 313 -11.54 18.25 -1.84
CA GLY A 313 -12.79 19.00 -1.93
C GLY A 313 -13.76 18.59 -3.05
N ARG A 314 -13.44 17.55 -3.82
CA ARG A 314 -14.27 17.06 -4.94
C ARG A 314 -14.84 15.68 -4.65
N PHE A 315 -16.08 15.45 -5.04
CA PHE A 315 -16.67 14.12 -4.98
C PHE A 315 -15.96 13.16 -5.92
N VAL A 316 -15.67 11.95 -5.45
CA VAL A 316 -15.04 10.90 -6.26
C VAL A 316 -15.89 9.64 -6.32
N ALA A 317 -16.43 9.19 -5.19
CA ALA A 317 -17.15 7.92 -5.12
C ALA A 317 -18.24 7.92 -4.05
N ALA A 318 -19.25 7.06 -4.21
CA ALA A 318 -20.23 6.75 -3.18
C ALA A 318 -20.40 5.24 -3.06
N MET A 319 -20.66 4.77 -1.84
CA MET A 319 -20.76 3.34 -1.52
C MET A 319 -21.92 3.12 -0.57
N GLU A 320 -22.86 2.24 -0.93
CA GLU A 320 -23.80 1.68 0.05
C GLU A 320 -23.08 0.58 0.85
N ARG A 321 -23.25 0.62 2.16
CA ARG A 321 -22.73 -0.40 3.07
C ARG A 321 -23.90 -1.15 3.66
N GLN A 322 -23.91 -2.46 3.45
CA GLN A 322 -24.92 -3.34 4.04
C GLN A 322 -24.28 -4.21 5.14
N PRO A 323 -24.96 -4.42 6.28
CA PRO A 323 -24.49 -5.35 7.29
C PRO A 323 -24.35 -6.77 6.74
N ALA A 324 -23.48 -7.57 7.36
CA ALA A 324 -23.37 -8.99 7.01
C ALA A 324 -24.73 -9.66 7.12
N SER A 325 -25.07 -10.54 6.18
CA SER A 325 -26.34 -11.27 6.17
C SER A 325 -26.14 -12.68 5.61
N VAL A 326 -27.09 -13.56 5.94
CA VAL A 326 -27.22 -14.90 5.33
C VAL A 326 -28.64 -15.10 4.86
N THR A 327 -28.82 -15.91 3.83
CA THR A 327 -30.14 -16.23 3.27
C THR A 327 -30.40 -17.72 3.43
N GLY A 328 -31.56 -18.05 4.03
CA GLY A 328 -31.96 -19.43 4.29
C GLY A 328 -32.19 -20.26 3.03
N ASP A 329 -31.98 -21.55 3.17
CA ASP A 329 -32.19 -22.58 2.15
C ASP A 329 -33.09 -23.74 2.63
N ASP A 330 -33.80 -23.56 3.76
CA ASP A 330 -34.60 -24.56 4.49
C ASP A 330 -33.81 -25.74 5.09
N LEU A 331 -32.49 -25.79 4.93
CA LEU A 331 -31.69 -26.98 5.27
C LEU A 331 -30.57 -26.65 6.26
N SER A 332 -29.79 -25.63 5.96
CA SER A 332 -28.58 -25.29 6.69
C SER A 332 -28.87 -24.38 7.88
N THR A 333 -28.11 -24.58 8.95
CA THR A 333 -28.14 -23.67 10.10
C THR A 333 -27.50 -22.33 9.74
N VAL A 334 -27.81 -21.28 10.49
CA VAL A 334 -27.12 -19.97 10.35
C VAL A 334 -25.60 -20.13 10.40
N GLY A 335 -25.07 -20.97 11.30
CA GLY A 335 -23.65 -21.26 11.40
C GLY A 335 -23.07 -21.93 10.15
N GLU A 336 -23.79 -22.88 9.56
CA GLU A 336 -23.39 -23.52 8.30
C GLU A 336 -23.41 -22.54 7.13
N LEU A 337 -24.46 -21.71 7.01
CA LEU A 337 -24.56 -20.68 5.99
C LEU A 337 -23.42 -19.66 6.09
N ILE A 338 -23.02 -19.28 7.31
CA ILE A 338 -21.86 -18.40 7.55
C ILE A 338 -20.56 -19.09 7.09
N ASN A 339 -20.38 -20.37 7.43
CA ASN A 339 -19.18 -21.12 7.04
C ASN A 339 -19.08 -21.26 5.52
N ASP A 340 -20.18 -21.53 4.84
CA ASP A 340 -20.22 -21.63 3.39
C ASP A 340 -19.99 -20.27 2.71
N ALA A 341 -20.58 -19.19 3.24
CA ALA A 341 -20.28 -17.84 2.76
C ALA A 341 -18.79 -17.49 2.93
N ASN A 342 -18.16 -17.89 4.04
CA ASN A 342 -16.73 -17.67 4.31
C ASN A 342 -15.79 -18.57 3.50
N ARG A 343 -16.30 -19.58 2.78
CA ARG A 343 -15.52 -20.39 1.83
C ARG A 343 -15.45 -19.77 0.44
N ALA A 344 -16.25 -18.74 0.16
CA ALA A 344 -16.22 -18.05 -1.12
C ALA A 344 -14.88 -17.35 -1.36
N VAL A 345 -14.37 -17.43 -2.59
CA VAL A 345 -13.01 -16.92 -2.96
C VAL A 345 -12.90 -15.41 -2.78
N ASP A 346 -14.01 -14.70 -2.99
CA ASP A 346 -14.14 -13.25 -2.83
C ASP A 346 -14.22 -12.80 -1.35
N ARG A 347 -14.35 -13.74 -0.41
CA ARG A 347 -14.43 -13.49 1.03
C ARG A 347 -13.22 -14.04 1.78
N SER A 348 -12.13 -13.29 1.70
CA SER A 348 -10.86 -13.58 2.37
C SER A 348 -10.38 -12.41 3.23
N ASP A 349 -9.59 -12.69 4.26
CA ASP A 349 -8.99 -11.62 5.07
C ASP A 349 -7.74 -11.03 4.39
N THR A 350 -7.68 -10.98 3.05
CA THR A 350 -6.53 -10.43 2.31
C THR A 350 -6.70 -8.94 2.05
N PRO A 351 -5.60 -8.18 1.88
CA PRO A 351 -5.63 -6.76 1.52
C PRO A 351 -6.24 -6.50 0.13
N THR A 352 -6.46 -7.55 -0.65
CA THR A 352 -7.00 -7.49 -2.01
C THR A 352 -8.37 -8.16 -2.16
N SER A 353 -8.99 -8.55 -1.04
CA SER A 353 -10.30 -9.19 -1.01
C SER A 353 -11.43 -8.16 -1.02
N PRO A 354 -12.44 -8.27 -1.90
CA PRO A 354 -13.61 -7.38 -1.87
C PRO A 354 -14.40 -7.50 -0.55
N LEU A 355 -14.47 -8.72 0.02
CA LEU A 355 -15.18 -9.00 1.27
C LEU A 355 -14.19 -9.52 2.33
N GLY A 356 -14.31 -9.03 3.56
CA GLY A 356 -13.69 -9.65 4.74
C GLY A 356 -14.55 -10.81 5.25
N LYS A 357 -14.00 -11.73 6.06
CA LYS A 357 -14.82 -12.85 6.57
C LYS A 357 -15.93 -12.38 7.53
N ILE A 358 -17.06 -13.08 7.49
CA ILE A 358 -18.12 -12.95 8.49
C ILE A 358 -17.55 -13.49 9.81
N LYS A 359 -17.45 -12.63 10.81
CA LYS A 359 -16.91 -12.99 12.14
C LYS A 359 -18.05 -13.29 13.10
N VAL A 360 -18.03 -14.49 13.67
CA VAL A 360 -18.92 -14.88 14.77
C VAL A 360 -18.32 -14.34 16.07
N ASP A 361 -19.05 -13.47 16.75
CA ASP A 361 -18.72 -12.89 18.05
C ASP A 361 -19.98 -12.61 18.87
N ASP A 362 -19.82 -12.28 20.15
CA ASP A 362 -20.92 -12.04 21.09
C ASP A 362 -21.90 -10.97 20.60
N ALA A 363 -21.41 -9.96 19.87
CA ALA A 363 -22.24 -8.90 19.32
C ALA A 363 -23.16 -9.39 18.19
N MET A 364 -22.65 -10.26 17.31
CA MET A 364 -23.47 -10.95 16.30
C MET A 364 -24.49 -11.88 16.94
N GLU A 365 -24.07 -12.70 17.90
CA GLU A 365 -24.96 -13.65 18.59
C GLU A 365 -26.08 -12.93 19.34
N SER A 366 -25.75 -11.84 20.03
CA SER A 366 -26.73 -10.99 20.71
C SER A 366 -27.77 -10.42 19.74
N TYR A 367 -27.35 -9.97 18.55
CA TYR A 367 -28.28 -9.43 17.57
C TYR A 367 -29.13 -10.50 16.86
N LEU A 368 -28.58 -11.71 16.66
CA LEU A 368 -29.37 -12.86 16.23
C LEU A 368 -30.44 -13.20 17.26
N ALA A 369 -30.09 -13.21 18.56
CA ALA A 369 -31.02 -13.50 19.65
C ALA A 369 -32.14 -12.47 19.75
N GLU A 370 -31.84 -11.17 19.55
CA GLU A 370 -32.86 -10.11 19.46
C GLU A 370 -33.88 -10.34 18.32
N GLN A 371 -33.46 -10.99 17.24
CA GLN A 371 -34.32 -11.37 16.12
C GLN A 371 -35.03 -12.73 16.31
N GLY A 372 -34.79 -13.40 17.45
CA GLY A 372 -35.35 -14.72 17.76
C GLY A 372 -34.58 -15.89 17.12
N PHE A 373 -33.33 -15.67 16.71
CA PHE A 373 -32.48 -16.68 16.07
C PHE A 373 -31.22 -17.00 16.87
N THR A 374 -30.63 -18.14 16.56
CA THR A 374 -29.34 -18.61 17.06
C THR A 374 -28.51 -19.16 15.90
N LEU A 375 -27.23 -19.47 16.12
CA LEU A 375 -26.39 -20.12 15.12
C LEU A 375 -26.94 -21.49 14.66
N GLU A 376 -27.71 -22.17 15.52
CA GLU A 376 -28.34 -23.46 15.25
C GLU A 376 -29.71 -23.34 14.57
N SER A 377 -30.20 -22.12 14.36
CA SER A 377 -31.49 -21.91 13.70
C SER A 377 -31.39 -22.21 12.20
N VAL A 378 -32.37 -22.92 11.66
CA VAL A 378 -32.55 -23.09 10.21
C VAL A 378 -33.48 -21.99 9.70
N LEU A 379 -33.05 -21.26 8.68
CA LEU A 379 -33.80 -20.15 8.10
C LEU A 379 -34.69 -20.63 6.95
N ASP A 380 -35.92 -20.12 6.90
CA ASP A 380 -36.83 -20.37 5.78
C ASP A 380 -36.17 -19.97 4.44
N LYS A 381 -36.42 -20.73 3.38
CA LYS A 381 -35.82 -20.49 2.07
C LYS A 381 -36.13 -19.10 1.55
N GLY A 382 -35.09 -18.38 1.17
CA GLY A 382 -35.19 -17.00 0.68
C GLY A 382 -35.36 -15.95 1.77
N ARG A 383 -35.42 -16.34 3.05
CA ARG A 383 -35.40 -15.40 4.17
C ARG A 383 -33.98 -14.94 4.44
N THR A 384 -33.73 -13.66 4.23
CA THR A 384 -32.46 -13.02 4.60
C THR A 384 -32.51 -12.54 6.04
N VAL A 385 -31.51 -12.91 6.85
CA VAL A 385 -31.30 -12.41 8.21
C VAL A 385 -30.00 -11.63 8.24
N TYR A 386 -30.09 -10.39 8.72
CA TYR A 386 -28.91 -9.57 8.98
C TYR A 386 -28.26 -10.02 10.28
N LEU A 387 -26.95 -10.26 10.22
CA LEU A 387 -26.14 -10.74 11.33
C LEU A 387 -25.66 -9.60 12.23
N ARG A 388 -25.75 -8.34 11.77
CA ARG A 388 -25.37 -7.15 12.55
C ARG A 388 -26.30 -5.98 12.27
N LYS A 389 -26.44 -5.07 13.25
CA LYS A 389 -27.18 -3.80 13.10
C LYS A 389 -26.46 -2.79 12.20
N VAL A 390 -25.14 -2.69 12.34
CA VAL A 390 -24.32 -1.67 11.67
C VAL A 390 -23.54 -2.30 10.52
N ALA A 391 -23.45 -1.57 9.40
CA ALA A 391 -22.71 -2.00 8.22
C ALA A 391 -21.19 -1.84 8.42
N ASN A 392 -20.57 -2.88 8.97
CA ASN A 392 -19.12 -2.96 9.14
C ASN A 392 -18.50 -3.97 8.16
N LEU A 393 -17.81 -3.46 7.15
CA LEU A 393 -17.14 -4.28 6.13
C LEU A 393 -16.09 -5.24 6.73
N SER A 394 -15.38 -4.82 7.78
CA SER A 394 -14.38 -5.67 8.46
C SER A 394 -14.96 -6.83 9.27
N ALA A 395 -16.27 -6.80 9.50
CA ALA A 395 -17.04 -7.87 10.13
C ALA A 395 -17.95 -8.58 9.11
N GLY A 396 -17.63 -8.44 7.82
CA GLY A 396 -18.25 -9.16 6.74
C GLY A 396 -19.43 -8.48 6.06
N GLY A 397 -19.60 -7.17 6.24
CA GLY A 397 -20.56 -6.38 5.47
C GLY A 397 -20.30 -6.41 3.96
N VAL A 398 -21.30 -5.99 3.19
CA VAL A 398 -21.31 -5.94 1.72
C VAL A 398 -21.19 -4.48 1.28
N SER A 399 -20.38 -4.24 0.25
CA SER A 399 -20.17 -2.93 -0.37
C SER A 399 -20.83 -2.89 -1.76
N ILE A 400 -21.73 -1.94 -1.99
CA ILE A 400 -22.42 -1.76 -3.28
C ILE A 400 -22.07 -0.38 -3.85
N ASP A 401 -21.50 -0.34 -5.05
CA ASP A 401 -21.17 0.93 -5.70
C ASP A 401 -22.43 1.76 -5.96
N ALA A 402 -22.49 2.93 -5.34
CA ALA A 402 -23.59 3.89 -5.45
C ALA A 402 -23.16 5.15 -6.22
N THR A 403 -21.94 5.17 -6.76
CA THR A 403 -21.36 6.31 -7.49
C THR A 403 -22.18 6.67 -8.74
N PRO A 404 -22.68 5.73 -9.57
CA PRO A 404 -23.45 6.08 -10.76
C PRO A 404 -24.86 6.61 -10.43
N THR A 405 -25.38 6.26 -9.23
CA THR A 405 -26.76 6.53 -8.85
C THR A 405 -26.94 7.75 -7.97
N ILE A 406 -25.87 8.32 -7.40
CA ILE A 406 -25.97 9.47 -6.50
C ILE A 406 -26.63 10.68 -7.18
N HIS A 407 -27.57 11.33 -6.47
CA HIS A 407 -28.20 12.54 -6.97
C HIS A 407 -27.20 13.73 -7.02
N PRO A 408 -27.23 14.59 -8.06
CA PRO A 408 -26.34 15.74 -8.15
C PRO A 408 -26.38 16.70 -6.95
N ASP A 409 -27.55 16.91 -6.33
CA ASP A 409 -27.64 17.74 -5.11
C ASP A 409 -26.83 17.16 -3.94
N ASN A 410 -26.72 15.82 -3.85
CA ASN A 410 -25.95 15.15 -2.79
C ASN A 410 -24.45 15.25 -3.06
N VAL A 411 -24.06 15.25 -4.34
CA VAL A 411 -22.68 15.55 -4.77
C VAL A 411 -22.30 16.98 -4.38
N ILE A 412 -23.16 17.96 -4.68
CA ILE A 412 -22.92 19.37 -4.31
C ILE A 412 -22.80 19.50 -2.79
N LEU A 413 -23.72 18.90 -2.03
CA LEU A 413 -23.68 18.88 -0.56
C LEU A 413 -22.36 18.32 -0.03
N ALA A 414 -21.92 17.17 -0.55
CA ALA A 414 -20.69 16.51 -0.11
C ALA A 414 -19.45 17.37 -0.38
N GLN A 415 -19.40 18.06 -1.51
CA GLN A 415 -18.30 18.96 -1.84
C GLN A 415 -18.31 20.23 -0.99
N ASP A 416 -19.50 20.77 -0.69
CA ASP A 416 -19.66 21.95 0.17
C ASP A 416 -19.16 21.64 1.60
N ILE A 417 -19.56 20.49 2.14
CA ILE A 417 -19.03 19.98 3.42
C ILE A 417 -17.51 19.84 3.37
N ALA A 418 -16.98 19.22 2.30
CA ALA A 418 -15.55 18.96 2.18
C ALA A 418 -14.71 20.26 2.15
N GLN A 419 -15.24 21.38 1.66
CA GLN A 419 -14.54 22.67 1.63
C GLN A 419 -14.32 23.29 3.01
N HIS A 420 -15.06 22.86 4.03
CA HIS A 420 -14.86 23.32 5.41
C HIS A 420 -13.67 22.67 6.11
N PHE A 421 -13.09 21.62 5.54
CA PHE A 421 -11.98 20.87 6.12
C PHE A 421 -10.79 20.87 5.17
N ARG A 422 -9.60 21.15 5.69
CA ARG A 422 -8.33 20.97 4.98
C ARG A 422 -7.86 19.53 5.16
N LEU A 423 -8.56 18.64 4.47
CA LEU A 423 -8.29 17.20 4.43
C LEU A 423 -8.21 16.76 2.97
N THR A 424 -7.18 16.00 2.64
CA THR A 424 -6.96 15.46 1.29
C THR A 424 -8.05 14.45 0.95
N CYS A 425 -8.40 13.59 1.90
CA CYS A 425 -9.41 12.55 1.72
C CYS A 425 -10.42 12.64 2.87
N LEU A 426 -11.70 12.74 2.53
CA LEU A 426 -12.78 12.94 3.49
C LEU A 426 -13.94 11.98 3.17
N GLY A 427 -14.32 11.17 4.15
CA GLY A 427 -15.50 10.30 4.08
C GLY A 427 -16.68 10.93 4.81
N ILE A 428 -17.84 11.00 4.15
CA ILE A 428 -19.10 11.45 4.75
C ILE A 428 -20.00 10.24 4.88
N ASP A 429 -20.35 9.91 6.12
CA ASP A 429 -21.30 8.84 6.42
C ASP A 429 -22.70 9.44 6.46
N ALA A 430 -23.61 8.89 5.67
CA ALA A 430 -24.98 9.36 5.59
C ALA A 430 -25.97 8.20 5.59
N ILE A 431 -27.15 8.43 6.14
CA ILE A 431 -28.30 7.52 5.99
C ILE A 431 -29.37 8.20 5.13
N THR A 432 -29.86 7.45 4.15
CA THR A 432 -31.03 7.80 3.35
C THR A 432 -31.70 6.54 2.82
N ARG A 433 -33.00 6.59 2.49
CA ARG A 433 -33.68 5.49 1.82
C ARG A 433 -33.16 5.27 0.40
N ASP A 434 -32.72 6.35 -0.24
CA ASP A 434 -32.34 6.36 -1.64
C ASP A 434 -31.36 7.51 -1.89
N LEU A 435 -30.13 7.17 -2.25
CA LEU A 435 -29.08 8.14 -2.56
C LEU A 435 -29.29 8.82 -3.93
N SER A 436 -30.17 8.26 -4.78
CA SER A 436 -30.56 8.84 -6.07
C SER A 436 -31.57 9.97 -5.97
N ARG A 437 -32.10 10.22 -4.76
CA ARG A 437 -32.95 11.38 -4.48
C ARG A 437 -32.18 12.51 -3.84
N SER A 438 -32.63 13.74 -4.09
CA SER A 438 -32.07 14.92 -3.46
C SER A 438 -32.23 14.87 -1.95
N TRP A 439 -31.18 15.22 -1.20
CA TRP A 439 -31.26 15.41 0.25
C TRP A 439 -32.32 16.45 0.66
N LYS A 440 -32.69 17.36 -0.26
CA LYS A 440 -33.73 18.38 -0.08
C LYS A 440 -35.14 17.79 -0.01
N ASP A 441 -35.34 16.57 -0.51
CA ASP A 441 -36.64 15.87 -0.46
C ASP A 441 -36.96 15.32 0.95
N GLY A 442 -36.01 15.43 1.89
CA GLY A 442 -36.10 14.87 3.24
C GLY A 442 -35.59 13.43 3.34
N ASN A 443 -35.51 12.92 4.58
CA ASN A 443 -34.95 11.59 4.89
C ASN A 443 -33.47 11.42 4.45
N PHE A 444 -32.66 12.45 4.70
CA PHE A 444 -31.21 12.39 4.57
C PHE A 444 -30.59 12.88 5.87
N GLY A 445 -29.63 12.13 6.42
CA GLY A 445 -28.94 12.51 7.65
C GLY A 445 -27.47 12.16 7.61
N ILE A 446 -26.62 13.17 7.75
CA ILE A 446 -25.18 13.01 7.92
C ILE A 446 -24.93 12.51 9.35
N LEU A 447 -24.27 11.37 9.46
CA LEU A 447 -23.97 10.72 10.73
C LEU A 447 -22.63 11.17 11.30
N GLU A 448 -21.59 11.15 10.47
CA GLU A 448 -20.22 11.49 10.85
C GLU A 448 -19.37 11.88 9.63
N ILE A 449 -18.27 12.57 9.90
CA ILE A 449 -17.21 12.89 8.95
C ILE A 449 -15.97 12.11 9.37
N ASN A 450 -15.26 11.53 8.42
CA ASN A 450 -14.09 10.69 8.62
C ASN A 450 -12.88 11.29 7.89
N SER A 451 -11.82 11.63 8.62
CA SER A 451 -10.56 12.18 8.07
C SER A 451 -9.59 11.13 7.52
N ALA A 452 -9.82 9.85 7.83
CA ALA A 452 -9.01 8.73 7.36
C ALA A 452 -9.89 7.59 6.80
N PRO A 453 -10.71 7.84 5.77
CA PRO A 453 -11.65 6.85 5.27
C PRO A 453 -10.93 5.64 4.63
N GLY A 454 -11.46 4.44 4.88
CA GLY A 454 -11.05 3.26 4.14
C GLY A 454 -11.52 3.34 2.68
N ILE A 455 -10.58 3.29 1.73
CA ILE A 455 -10.89 3.46 0.30
C ILE A 455 -11.03 2.15 -0.47
N TYR A 456 -10.55 1.05 0.11
CA TYR A 456 -10.46 -0.23 -0.56
C TYR A 456 -11.83 -0.74 -1.08
N MET A 457 -12.88 -0.47 -0.31
CA MET A 457 -14.25 -0.83 -0.66
C MET A 457 -14.74 -0.22 -1.99
N HIS A 458 -14.16 0.89 -2.45
CA HIS A 458 -14.47 1.49 -3.75
C HIS A 458 -13.68 0.83 -4.90
N LEU A 459 -12.48 0.29 -4.62
CA LEU A 459 -11.63 -0.35 -5.62
C LEU A 459 -12.07 -1.78 -5.95
N ARG A 460 -12.75 -2.42 -5.00
CA ARG A 460 -13.32 -3.77 -5.10
C ARG A 460 -14.66 -3.80 -4.35
N PRO A 461 -15.72 -3.20 -4.90
CA PRO A 461 -17.05 -3.37 -4.34
C PRO A 461 -17.49 -4.84 -4.47
N SER A 462 -18.40 -5.25 -3.60
CA SER A 462 -19.04 -6.57 -3.67
C SER A 462 -20.06 -6.63 -4.82
N VAL A 463 -20.72 -5.51 -5.10
CA VAL A 463 -21.69 -5.35 -6.19
C VAL A 463 -21.44 -4.00 -6.88
N GLY A 464 -21.45 -4.00 -8.20
CA GLY A 464 -21.18 -2.81 -9.03
C GLY A 464 -19.74 -2.73 -9.52
N ASP A 465 -19.37 -1.58 -10.08
CA ASP A 465 -18.11 -1.40 -10.78
C ASP A 465 -17.01 -0.84 -9.87
N ARG A 466 -15.75 -1.21 -10.17
CA ARG A 466 -14.58 -0.59 -9.53
C ARG A 466 -14.58 0.92 -9.79
N VAL A 467 -14.43 1.71 -8.73
CA VAL A 467 -14.19 3.16 -8.83
C VAL A 467 -12.75 3.45 -8.44
N ASP A 468 -12.01 4.10 -9.33
CA ASP A 468 -10.65 4.55 -9.05
C ASP A 468 -10.66 5.76 -8.13
N VAL A 469 -10.26 5.53 -6.88
CA VAL A 469 -10.16 6.55 -5.83
C VAL A 469 -8.72 6.86 -5.46
N THR A 470 -7.76 6.01 -5.85
CA THR A 470 -6.35 6.18 -5.51
C THR A 470 -5.65 7.15 -6.46
N SER A 471 -6.01 7.15 -7.75
CA SER A 471 -5.45 8.13 -8.69
C SER A 471 -5.79 9.57 -8.31
N PRO A 472 -7.06 9.94 -8.02
CA PRO A 472 -7.39 11.30 -7.57
C PRO A 472 -6.65 11.72 -6.30
N ILE A 473 -6.39 10.78 -5.37
CA ILE A 473 -5.65 11.06 -4.13
C ILE A 473 -4.21 11.45 -4.48
N LEU A 474 -3.50 10.62 -5.26
CA LEU A 474 -2.11 10.91 -5.60
C LEU A 474 -1.99 12.12 -6.54
N GLU A 475 -2.92 12.33 -7.45
CA GLU A 475 -2.96 13.49 -8.37
C GLU A 475 -3.17 14.83 -7.66
N THR A 476 -3.70 14.81 -6.42
CA THR A 476 -3.76 16.01 -5.56
C THR A 476 -2.37 16.57 -5.29
N PHE A 477 -1.38 15.69 -5.16
CA PHE A 477 0.01 16.03 -4.90
C PHE A 477 0.85 16.01 -6.18
N PHE A 478 0.55 15.07 -7.07
CA PHE A 478 1.36 14.73 -8.23
C PHE A 478 0.55 14.76 -9.54
N PRO A 479 0.21 15.94 -10.07
CA PRO A 479 -0.63 16.06 -11.26
C PRO A 479 0.04 15.56 -12.56
N ALA A 480 1.35 15.33 -12.54
CA ALA A 480 2.12 14.77 -13.66
C ALA A 480 3.20 13.81 -13.13
N GLU A 481 3.66 12.84 -13.92
CA GLU A 481 4.66 11.83 -13.50
C GLU A 481 5.95 12.49 -12.94
N THR A 482 6.45 13.54 -13.60
CA THR A 482 7.66 14.26 -13.16
C THR A 482 7.47 15.10 -11.90
N SER A 483 6.24 15.33 -11.44
CA SER A 483 5.97 16.22 -10.30
C SER A 483 6.37 15.62 -8.95
N ALA A 484 6.58 14.30 -8.87
CA ALA A 484 7.04 13.60 -7.67
C ALA A 484 8.56 13.57 -7.52
N ARG A 485 9.30 13.97 -8.55
CA ARG A 485 10.76 13.79 -8.64
C ARG A 485 11.49 15.14 -8.57
N ILE A 486 12.74 15.06 -8.17
CA ILE A 486 13.72 16.15 -8.26
C ILE A 486 14.82 15.72 -9.23
N PRO A 487 15.56 16.63 -9.85
CA PRO A 487 16.72 16.27 -10.65
C PRO A 487 17.73 15.40 -9.88
N ILE A 488 18.17 14.31 -10.49
CA ILE A 488 19.17 13.38 -9.94
C ILE A 488 20.34 13.21 -10.91
N MET A 489 21.56 13.36 -10.40
CA MET A 489 22.80 13.00 -11.08
C MET A 489 23.49 11.81 -10.41
N THR A 490 23.86 10.83 -11.21
CA THR A 490 24.49 9.58 -10.76
C THR A 490 25.88 9.47 -11.32
N PHE A 491 26.86 9.23 -10.46
CA PHE A 491 28.27 9.04 -10.83
C PHE A 491 28.73 7.65 -10.39
N ASN A 492 29.60 6.96 -11.14
CA ASN A 492 30.30 5.79 -10.57
C ASN A 492 31.54 6.17 -9.75
N ARG A 493 32.10 7.36 -10.04
CA ARG A 493 33.31 7.87 -9.40
C ARG A 493 33.21 9.38 -9.24
N LEU A 494 33.37 9.87 -8.02
CA LEU A 494 33.35 11.30 -7.73
C LEU A 494 34.19 11.62 -6.48
N SER A 495 35.14 12.57 -6.59
CA SER A 495 35.92 13.02 -5.43
C SER A 495 35.17 14.10 -4.64
N MET A 496 35.53 14.30 -3.38
CA MET A 496 34.94 15.38 -2.56
C MET A 496 35.16 16.76 -3.18
N ARG A 497 36.32 16.96 -3.84
CA ARG A 497 36.62 18.21 -4.54
C ARG A 497 35.70 18.42 -5.75
N ASP A 498 35.52 17.40 -6.59
CA ASP A 498 34.64 17.49 -7.76
C ASP A 498 33.18 17.72 -7.34
N LEU A 499 32.76 17.07 -6.24
CA LEU A 499 31.44 17.26 -5.63
C LEU A 499 31.22 18.71 -5.18
N GLN A 500 32.19 19.31 -4.49
CA GLN A 500 32.14 20.72 -4.06
C GLN A 500 32.11 21.68 -5.27
N GLU A 501 32.98 21.47 -6.26
CA GLU A 501 33.02 22.29 -7.48
C GLU A 501 31.68 22.22 -8.25
N LEU A 502 31.06 21.04 -8.32
CA LEU A 502 29.76 20.81 -8.96
C LEU A 502 28.63 21.53 -8.21
N VAL A 503 28.58 21.39 -6.88
CA VAL A 503 27.60 22.09 -6.03
C VAL A 503 27.75 23.61 -6.18
N ASP A 504 28.97 24.14 -6.14
CA ASP A 504 29.21 25.57 -6.31
C ASP A 504 28.80 26.07 -7.70
N HIS A 505 29.09 25.29 -8.75
CA HIS A 505 28.67 25.63 -10.11
C HIS A 505 27.15 25.77 -10.24
N ILE A 506 26.38 24.83 -9.68
CA ILE A 506 24.92 24.85 -9.72
C ILE A 506 24.39 26.03 -8.89
N LEU A 507 24.93 26.26 -7.69
CA LEU A 507 24.49 27.36 -6.82
C LEU A 507 24.80 28.76 -7.40
N LEU A 508 25.80 28.89 -8.28
CA LEU A 508 26.04 30.14 -9.00
C LEU A 508 24.89 30.49 -9.95
N GLN A 509 24.25 29.48 -10.56
CA GLN A 509 23.11 29.66 -11.46
C GLN A 509 21.76 29.65 -10.70
N HIS A 510 21.68 28.86 -9.62
CA HIS A 510 20.49 28.64 -8.80
C HIS A 510 20.78 28.88 -7.31
N PRO A 511 20.95 30.15 -6.88
CA PRO A 511 21.45 30.48 -5.54
C PRO A 511 20.50 30.09 -4.38
N ASN A 512 19.22 29.86 -4.68
CA ASN A 512 18.21 29.49 -3.69
C ASN A 512 17.99 27.97 -3.59
N TRP A 513 18.67 27.16 -4.42
CA TRP A 513 18.50 25.72 -4.39
C TRP A 513 19.20 25.08 -3.18
N VAL A 514 18.63 23.98 -2.73
CA VAL A 514 19.25 23.04 -1.78
C VAL A 514 19.68 21.80 -2.54
N ILE A 515 20.98 21.59 -2.60
CA ILE A 515 21.62 20.47 -3.30
C ILE A 515 22.14 19.50 -2.25
N GLY A 516 21.69 18.26 -2.36
CA GLY A 516 22.17 17.15 -1.57
C GLY A 516 23.18 16.38 -2.39
N ALA A 517 24.35 16.13 -1.83
CA ALA A 517 25.46 15.56 -2.55
C ALA A 517 26.12 14.48 -1.68
N VAL A 518 26.41 13.30 -2.25
CA VAL A 518 27.05 12.21 -1.52
C VAL A 518 28.08 11.50 -2.38
N CYS A 519 29.25 11.26 -1.78
CA CYS A 519 30.31 10.40 -2.31
C CYS A 519 30.90 9.56 -1.18
N ARG A 520 31.84 8.67 -1.50
CA ARG A 520 32.54 7.82 -0.51
C ARG A 520 33.28 8.59 0.58
N GLU A 521 33.65 9.85 0.32
CA GLU A 521 34.44 10.69 1.23
C GLU A 521 33.56 11.52 2.16
N GLY A 522 32.30 11.78 1.79
CA GLY A 522 31.42 12.63 2.60
C GLY A 522 30.05 12.92 2.00
N VAL A 523 29.22 13.57 2.82
CA VAL A 523 27.87 14.04 2.47
C VAL A 523 27.82 15.55 2.61
N LEU A 524 27.22 16.23 1.64
CA LEU A 524 27.01 17.67 1.59
C LEU A 524 25.53 18.02 1.50
N ILE A 525 25.15 19.10 2.17
CA ILE A 525 23.95 19.87 1.84
C ILE A 525 24.43 21.29 1.52
N ASN A 526 24.34 21.69 0.26
CA ASN A 526 25.06 22.84 -0.29
C ASN A 526 26.55 22.76 0.10
N ARG A 527 27.06 23.79 0.79
CA ARG A 527 28.46 23.85 1.25
C ARG A 527 28.71 23.23 2.62
N ALA A 528 27.67 22.71 3.27
CA ALA A 528 27.76 22.21 4.64
C ALA A 528 27.92 20.68 4.65
N GLU A 529 29.06 20.22 5.14
CA GLU A 529 29.33 18.80 5.37
C GLU A 529 28.43 18.23 6.46
N LYS A 530 28.04 16.96 6.28
CA LYS A 530 27.18 16.18 7.18
C LYS A 530 27.88 14.87 7.52
N ASN A 531 27.43 14.24 8.60
CA ASN A 531 27.96 12.95 9.03
C ASN A 531 27.69 11.89 7.96
N LEU A 532 28.74 11.20 7.53
CA LEU A 532 28.67 10.07 6.61
C LEU A 532 28.38 8.78 7.39
N SER A 533 27.26 8.13 7.08
CA SER A 533 26.92 6.79 7.54
C SER A 533 27.71 5.72 6.77
N THR A 534 28.04 4.62 7.43
CA THR A 534 28.64 3.43 6.80
C THR A 534 27.66 2.65 5.92
N ASP A 535 26.36 2.71 6.25
CA ASP A 535 25.28 2.32 5.33
C ASP A 535 25.15 3.44 4.30
N TYR A 536 25.54 3.16 3.06
CA TYR A 536 25.61 4.18 2.02
C TYR A 536 24.22 4.67 1.65
N ASN A 537 23.27 3.76 1.44
CA ASN A 537 21.90 4.09 1.07
C ASN A 537 21.14 4.85 2.18
N ALA A 538 21.52 4.70 3.45
CA ALA A 538 21.01 5.58 4.50
C ALA A 538 21.35 7.07 4.26
N ASN A 539 22.54 7.38 3.71
CA ASN A 539 22.90 8.77 3.37
C ASN A 539 22.00 9.32 2.27
N VAL A 540 21.83 8.56 1.18
CA VAL A 540 20.98 8.93 0.04
C VAL A 540 19.53 9.12 0.48
N ARG A 541 18.99 8.17 1.25
CA ARG A 541 17.64 8.24 1.83
C ARG A 541 17.46 9.49 2.69
N ASN A 542 18.44 9.84 3.53
CA ASN A 542 18.36 11.05 4.36
C ASN A 542 18.37 12.34 3.54
N LEU A 543 19.12 12.39 2.45
CA LEU A 543 19.06 13.52 1.52
C LEU A 543 17.67 13.62 0.88
N LEU A 544 17.14 12.52 0.34
CA LEU A 544 15.83 12.48 -0.33
C LEU A 544 14.64 12.76 0.60
N ARG A 545 14.82 12.60 1.92
CA ARG A 545 13.86 12.99 2.97
C ARG A 545 13.88 14.48 3.31
N ASN A 546 14.85 15.25 2.80
CA ASN A 546 14.95 16.67 3.10
C ASN A 546 13.87 17.44 2.30
N PRO A 547 12.87 18.07 2.97
CA PRO A 547 11.73 18.71 2.31
C PRO A 547 12.10 20.00 1.57
N LYS A 548 13.37 20.42 1.61
CA LYS A 548 13.87 21.56 0.84
C LYS A 548 14.75 21.15 -0.32
N LEU A 549 15.09 19.86 -0.45
CA LEU A 549 16.04 19.38 -1.46
C LEU A 549 15.50 19.63 -2.87
N ASP A 550 16.24 20.42 -3.63
CA ASP A 550 15.96 20.72 -5.03
C ASP A 550 16.60 19.71 -5.98
N MET A 551 17.74 19.11 -5.60
CA MET A 551 18.53 18.24 -6.47
C MET A 551 19.38 17.26 -5.66
N LEU A 552 19.56 16.04 -6.19
CA LEU A 552 20.48 15.03 -5.65
C LEU A 552 21.66 14.79 -6.59
N ILE A 553 22.86 14.69 -6.03
CA ILE A 553 24.07 14.19 -6.70
C ILE A 553 24.59 13.00 -5.88
N ALA A 554 24.74 11.83 -6.48
CA ALA A 554 25.15 10.63 -5.76
C ALA A 554 26.19 9.80 -6.53
N GLU A 555 27.23 9.36 -5.83
CA GLU A 555 28.22 8.41 -6.34
C GLU A 555 27.81 6.95 -6.03
N TYR A 556 27.42 6.15 -7.01
CA TYR A 556 27.24 4.71 -6.87
C TYR A 556 28.41 3.96 -7.47
N ARG A 557 29.40 3.65 -6.63
CA ARG A 557 30.53 2.79 -6.98
C ARG A 557 30.06 1.36 -7.21
N GLY A 558 30.80 0.59 -8.02
CA GLY A 558 30.49 -0.82 -8.30
C GLY A 558 30.27 -1.67 -7.05
N ASP A 559 31.10 -1.51 -6.01
CA ASP A 559 30.93 -2.25 -4.75
C ASP A 559 29.65 -1.84 -4.00
N VAL A 560 29.34 -0.56 -3.91
CA VAL A 560 28.09 -0.09 -3.28
C VAL A 560 26.88 -0.58 -4.06
N PHE A 561 26.92 -0.49 -5.39
CA PHE A 561 25.81 -0.95 -6.24
C PHE A 561 25.60 -2.46 -6.15
N GLU A 562 26.67 -3.26 -6.11
CA GLU A 562 26.60 -4.71 -5.88
C GLU A 562 26.09 -5.05 -4.47
N HIS A 563 26.48 -4.27 -3.46
CA HIS A 563 26.20 -4.56 -2.06
C HIS A 563 24.85 -4.04 -1.54
N GLU A 564 24.39 -2.90 -2.03
CA GLU A 564 23.21 -2.21 -1.50
C GLU A 564 22.21 -1.82 -2.59
N GLY A 565 22.63 -1.80 -3.88
CA GLY A 565 21.82 -1.27 -4.99
C GLY A 565 21.69 0.25 -4.93
N VAL A 566 20.95 0.82 -5.88
CA VAL A 566 20.56 2.23 -5.90
C VAL A 566 19.23 2.40 -5.16
N PHE A 567 19.19 3.34 -4.21
CA PHE A 567 18.02 3.58 -3.40
C PHE A 567 16.90 4.33 -4.14
N TYR A 568 17.26 5.28 -5.01
CA TYR A 568 16.28 5.98 -5.85
C TYR A 568 16.05 5.28 -7.18
N SER A 569 14.96 5.65 -7.85
CA SER A 569 14.64 5.17 -9.20
C SER A 569 14.90 6.27 -10.22
N GLY A 570 15.55 5.94 -11.33
CA GLY A 570 15.79 6.87 -12.44
C GLY A 570 16.83 7.96 -12.14
N SER A 571 17.50 8.44 -13.18
CA SER A 571 18.45 9.57 -13.10
C SER A 571 18.33 10.44 -14.33
N ASP A 572 18.31 11.75 -14.17
CA ASP A 572 18.28 12.70 -15.29
C ASP A 572 19.64 12.77 -15.99
N MET A 573 20.72 12.54 -15.24
CA MET A 573 22.06 12.40 -15.80
C MET A 573 22.86 11.28 -15.13
N VAL A 574 23.53 10.45 -15.94
CA VAL A 574 24.44 9.41 -15.48
C VAL A 574 25.82 9.67 -16.06
N VAL A 575 26.84 9.75 -15.21
CA VAL A 575 28.23 10.04 -15.58
C VAL A 575 29.13 8.89 -15.13
N LEU A 576 29.70 8.17 -16.08
CA LEU A 576 30.54 7.01 -15.83
C LEU A 576 31.98 7.26 -16.29
N GLU A 577 32.93 7.14 -15.39
CA GLU A 577 34.36 7.18 -15.68
C GLU A 577 34.98 5.78 -15.60
N ASN A 578 35.45 5.27 -16.74
CA ASN A 578 36.02 3.94 -16.93
C ASN A 578 35.20 2.85 -16.22
N PRO A 579 33.90 2.72 -16.52
CA PRO A 579 33.01 1.85 -15.77
C PRO A 579 33.38 0.38 -15.92
N THR A 580 33.18 -0.36 -14.84
CA THR A 580 33.13 -1.83 -14.88
C THR A 580 31.84 -2.32 -15.57
N GLU A 581 31.76 -3.63 -15.87
CA GLU A 581 30.53 -4.24 -16.39
C GLU A 581 29.34 -4.00 -15.45
N THR A 582 29.54 -4.14 -14.14
CA THR A 582 28.52 -3.88 -13.12
C THR A 582 28.08 -2.41 -13.11
N GLU A 583 29.02 -1.47 -13.18
CA GLU A 583 28.71 -0.03 -13.17
C GLU A 583 28.00 0.42 -14.45
N THR A 584 28.19 -0.30 -15.57
CA THR A 584 27.44 -0.03 -16.81
C THR A 584 25.94 -0.25 -16.62
N ILE A 585 25.53 -1.11 -15.70
CA ILE A 585 24.11 -1.37 -15.36
C ILE A 585 23.43 -0.13 -14.76
N LEU A 586 24.18 0.84 -14.21
CA LEU A 586 23.61 2.12 -13.75
C LEU A 586 22.92 2.90 -14.89
N THR A 587 23.25 2.59 -16.15
CA THR A 587 22.57 3.17 -17.33
C THR A 587 21.24 2.49 -17.67
N ARG A 588 20.86 1.41 -16.97
CA ARG A 588 19.61 0.65 -17.18
C ARG A 588 18.40 1.33 -16.55
N ASP A 589 18.62 2.11 -15.49
CA ASP A 589 17.57 2.81 -14.75
C ASP A 589 17.65 4.33 -15.01
N VAL A 590 17.33 4.70 -16.26
CA VAL A 590 17.35 6.08 -16.75
C VAL A 590 16.09 6.36 -17.56
N PHE A 591 15.69 7.62 -17.62
CA PHE A 591 14.55 8.06 -18.41
C PHE A 591 14.90 8.13 -19.90
N PRO A 592 13.90 8.08 -20.81
CA PRO A 592 14.14 8.25 -22.24
C PRO A 592 14.85 9.56 -22.62
N TYR A 593 14.68 10.60 -21.80
CA TYR A 593 15.28 11.92 -21.97
C TYR A 593 16.61 12.12 -21.21
N SER A 594 17.07 11.11 -20.45
CA SER A 594 18.28 11.24 -19.64
C SER A 594 19.54 11.43 -20.49
N THR A 595 20.50 12.17 -19.93
CA THR A 595 21.83 12.36 -20.52
C THR A 595 22.81 11.36 -19.90
N ILE A 596 23.40 10.49 -20.72
CA ILE A 596 24.41 9.52 -20.29
C ILE A 596 25.76 9.95 -20.84
N ILE A 597 26.75 10.11 -19.96
CA ILE A 597 28.13 10.50 -20.30
C ILE A 597 29.06 9.39 -19.86
N VAL A 598 29.77 8.76 -20.79
CA VAL A 598 30.74 7.70 -20.50
C VAL A 598 32.11 8.12 -20.99
N ARG A 599 33.12 8.01 -20.11
CA ARG A 599 34.53 8.18 -20.42
C ARG A 599 35.25 6.84 -20.38
N GLU A 600 35.90 6.46 -21.48
CA GLU A 600 36.79 5.30 -21.57
C GLU A 600 38.17 5.74 -22.08
N GLY A 601 39.12 5.86 -21.15
CA GLY A 601 40.41 6.51 -21.41
C GLY A 601 40.20 7.97 -21.82
N ASP A 602 40.56 8.30 -23.05
CA ASP A 602 40.39 9.65 -23.62
C ASP A 602 39.13 9.77 -24.49
N ASN A 603 38.39 8.68 -24.71
CA ASN A 603 37.16 8.71 -25.50
C ASN A 603 35.98 9.09 -24.61
N ILE A 604 35.17 10.04 -25.08
CA ILE A 604 33.93 10.46 -24.45
C ILE A 604 32.79 10.06 -25.37
N SER A 605 31.76 9.45 -24.78
CA SER A 605 30.46 9.19 -25.41
C SER A 605 29.37 9.91 -24.63
N ILE A 606 28.61 10.76 -25.30
CA ILE A 606 27.41 11.41 -24.75
C ILE A 606 26.20 10.87 -25.48
N ARG A 607 25.22 10.35 -24.74
CA ARG A 607 23.97 9.83 -25.29
C ARG A 607 22.79 10.58 -24.69
N ARG A 608 21.89 11.06 -25.56
CA ARG A 608 20.65 11.77 -25.19
C ARG A 608 19.60 11.54 -26.27
N GLU A 609 18.37 11.20 -25.91
CA GLU A 609 17.22 11.13 -26.84
C GLU A 609 17.50 10.31 -28.14
N GLY A 610 18.35 9.27 -28.04
CA GLY A 610 18.76 8.45 -29.18
C GLY A 610 19.90 9.02 -30.04
N LEU A 611 20.35 10.25 -29.80
CA LEU A 611 21.57 10.81 -30.36
C LEU A 611 22.79 10.32 -29.57
N ILE A 612 23.86 10.01 -30.30
CA ILE A 612 25.16 9.61 -29.73
C ILE A 612 26.23 10.53 -30.31
N GLU A 613 26.87 11.30 -29.44
CA GLU A 613 28.03 12.11 -29.76
C GLU A 613 29.29 11.45 -29.20
N GLN A 614 30.32 11.33 -30.04
CA GLN A 614 31.61 10.77 -29.63
C GLN A 614 32.74 11.72 -30.01
N TYR A 615 33.63 11.97 -29.06
CA TYR A 615 34.83 12.76 -29.29
C TYR A 615 35.95 12.33 -28.33
N ARG A 616 37.17 12.80 -28.62
CA ARG A 616 38.32 12.60 -27.74
C ARG A 616 38.59 13.85 -26.92
N LEU A 617 38.78 13.67 -25.62
CA LEU A 617 39.15 14.75 -24.72
C LEU A 617 40.58 15.21 -25.04
N GLY A 618 40.83 16.53 -25.02
CA GLY A 618 42.17 17.06 -25.22
C GLY A 618 43.12 16.65 -24.08
N GLY A 619 44.39 16.44 -24.38
CA GLY A 619 45.39 16.11 -23.35
C GLY A 619 45.45 17.19 -22.26
N GLY A 620 45.13 16.82 -21.01
CA GLY A 620 45.13 17.72 -19.86
C GLY A 620 43.80 18.44 -19.58
N GLU A 621 42.76 18.24 -20.39
CA GLU A 621 41.43 18.75 -20.07
C GLU A 621 40.77 17.91 -18.95
N PRO A 622 40.16 18.53 -17.94
CA PRO A 622 39.48 17.77 -16.89
C PRO A 622 38.16 17.21 -17.41
N PHE A 623 37.85 15.96 -17.05
CA PHE A 623 36.58 15.33 -17.38
C PHE A 623 35.37 16.12 -16.84
N SER A 624 35.57 16.86 -15.74
CA SER A 624 34.55 17.74 -15.17
C SER A 624 33.99 18.77 -16.12
N ARG A 625 34.79 19.25 -17.07
CA ARG A 625 34.34 20.20 -18.09
C ARG A 625 33.22 19.64 -18.97
N VAL A 626 33.21 18.33 -19.20
CA VAL A 626 32.22 17.66 -20.04
C VAL A 626 30.85 17.69 -19.36
N TYR A 627 30.73 17.07 -18.17
CA TYR A 627 29.44 16.98 -17.50
C TYR A 627 28.93 18.34 -16.99
N LEU A 628 29.82 19.28 -16.64
CA LEU A 628 29.42 20.65 -16.31
C LEU A 628 28.82 21.41 -17.50
N LYS A 629 29.21 21.10 -18.73
CA LYS A 629 28.60 21.70 -19.92
C LYS A 629 27.19 21.15 -20.14
N GLU A 630 27.01 19.85 -19.91
CA GLU A 630 25.74 19.18 -20.14
C GLU A 630 24.73 19.39 -19.00
N ILE A 631 25.17 19.83 -17.81
CA ILE A 631 24.28 20.00 -16.65
C ILE A 631 23.12 20.97 -16.91
N GLY A 632 23.31 21.95 -17.79
CA GLY A 632 22.24 22.88 -18.18
C GLY A 632 21.00 22.19 -18.78
N THR A 633 21.14 20.96 -19.28
CA THR A 633 20.02 20.16 -19.82
C THR A 633 19.07 19.62 -18.75
N ILE A 634 19.53 19.50 -17.49
CA ILE A 634 18.74 18.97 -16.37
C ILE A 634 18.33 20.06 -15.37
N LEU A 635 18.89 21.27 -15.50
CA LEU A 635 18.62 22.42 -14.62
C LEU A 635 17.55 23.38 -15.17
N SER A 636 17.17 23.21 -16.44
CA SER A 636 16.10 23.95 -17.12
C SER A 636 14.72 23.46 -16.71
#